data_AF-A0A3B9SM31-F1
#
_entry.id   AF-A0A3B9SM31-F1
#
_cell.length_a   1.000
_cell.length_b   1.000
_cell.length_c   1.000
_cell.angle_alpha   90.00
_cell.angle_beta   90.00
_cell.angle_gamma   90.00
#
_symmetry.space_group_name_H-M   'P 1'
#
loop_
_entity.id
_entity.type
_entity.pdbx_description
1 polymer ?
#
loop_
_entity_poly.entity_id
_entity_poly.type
_entity_poly.pdbx_seq_one_letter_code
_entity_poly.pdbx_strand_id
1 'polypeptide(L)'
;MLQLTTIRQDAERVISALAKRHVDARPAIDALLALNERRRQVQAETENLQAEANKLAKSIGLLLREGKAAEAEGMKAQSADIKERLNLLAASLQEVEAEER
;
A
#
# COMPACT_ATOMS: atom_id res chain seq x y z
N MET A 1 -6.49 11.72 -8.12
CA MET A 1 -5.58 10.67 -8.64
C MET A 1 -6.13 10.03 -9.93
N LEU A 2 -6.28 10.80 -11.01
CA LEU A 2 -6.82 10.32 -12.30
C LEU A 2 -5.86 10.50 -13.49
N GLN A 3 -4.79 11.26 -13.33
CA GLN A 3 -3.82 11.56 -14.40
C GLN A 3 -2.80 10.42 -14.62
N LEU A 4 -2.48 9.63 -13.59
CA LEU A 4 -1.51 8.53 -13.74
C LEU A 4 -2.09 7.33 -14.49
N THR A 5 -3.38 7.05 -14.29
CA THR A 5 -4.08 5.98 -15.01
C THR A 5 -4.17 6.31 -16.50
N THR A 6 -4.34 7.58 -16.85
CA THR A 6 -4.28 8.06 -18.24
C THR A 6 -2.87 7.96 -18.79
N ILE A 7 -1.82 8.30 -18.02
CA ILE A 7 -0.42 8.08 -18.45
C ILE A 7 -0.13 6.59 -18.67
N ARG A 8 -0.69 5.68 -17.85
CA ARG A 8 -0.54 4.22 -18.03
C ARG A 8 -1.29 3.71 -19.28
N GLN A 9 -2.51 4.18 -19.52
CA GLN A 9 -3.33 3.76 -20.67
C GLN A 9 -2.86 4.35 -21.99
N ASP A 10 -2.34 5.57 -21.97
CA ASP A 10 -1.84 6.29 -23.14
C ASP A 10 -0.30 6.42 -23.14
N ALA A 11 0.43 5.57 -22.41
CA ALA A 11 1.89 5.64 -22.28
C ALA A 11 2.58 5.73 -23.66
N GLU A 12 2.18 4.86 -24.59
CA GLU A 12 2.66 4.86 -25.98
C GLU A 12 2.34 6.16 -26.73
N ARG A 13 1.18 6.76 -26.47
CA ARG A 13 0.74 8.02 -27.09
C ARG A 13 1.52 9.21 -26.53
N VAL A 14 1.80 9.20 -25.23
CA VAL A 14 2.60 10.21 -24.53
C VAL A 14 4.07 10.11 -24.95
N ILE A 15 4.63 8.90 -25.02
CA ILE A 15 5.98 8.63 -25.55
C ILE A 15 6.08 9.11 -26.99
N SER A 16 5.12 8.77 -27.86
CA SER A 16 5.13 9.22 -29.26
C SER A 16 5.01 10.74 -29.39
N ALA A 17 4.22 11.40 -28.53
CA ALA A 17 4.08 12.86 -28.53
C ALA A 17 5.33 13.58 -27.99
N LEU A 18 6.01 13.00 -27.00
CA LEU A 18 7.25 13.54 -26.44
C LEU A 18 8.46 13.24 -27.32
N ALA A 19 8.50 12.09 -28.00
CA ALA A 19 9.49 11.75 -29.01
C ALA A 19 9.44 12.74 -30.20
N LYS A 20 8.25 13.19 -30.60
CA LYS A 20 8.08 14.28 -31.59
C LYS A 20 8.66 15.62 -31.13
N ARG A 21 8.86 15.81 -29.83
CA ARG A 21 9.52 16.98 -29.23
C ARG A 21 10.98 16.69 -28.85
N HIS A 22 11.55 15.57 -29.30
CA HIS A 22 12.90 15.09 -28.93
C HIS A 22 13.12 14.84 -27.44
N VAL A 23 12.05 14.56 -26.69
CA VAL A 23 12.12 14.23 -25.26
C VAL A 23 11.89 12.74 -25.09
N ASP A 24 12.88 12.04 -24.55
CA ASP A 24 12.77 10.61 -24.27
C ASP A 24 12.10 10.38 -22.91
N ALA A 25 10.77 10.21 -22.95
CA ALA A 25 9.94 10.12 -21.76
C ALA A 25 9.73 8.67 -21.26
N ARG A 26 10.21 7.67 -22.00
CA ARG A 26 10.15 6.25 -21.60
C ARG A 26 10.69 6.00 -20.20
N PRO A 27 11.95 6.36 -19.87
CA PRO A 27 12.50 6.10 -18.53
C PRO A 27 11.75 6.85 -17.42
N ALA A 28 11.24 8.06 -17.71
CA ALA A 28 10.45 8.83 -16.75
C ALA A 28 9.08 8.18 -16.48
N ILE A 29 8.41 7.67 -17.51
CA ILE A 29 7.12 6.99 -17.39
C ILE A 29 7.27 5.64 -16.69
N ASP A 30 8.31 4.87 -17.00
CA ASP A 30 8.58 3.60 -16.32
C ASP A 30 8.90 3.80 -14.84
N ALA A 31 9.72 4.81 -14.49
CA ALA A 31 10.01 5.15 -13.10
C ALA A 31 8.74 5.57 -12.35
N LEU A 32 7.90 6.40 -12.98
CA LEU A 32 6.61 6.84 -12.43
C LEU A 32 5.65 5.66 -12.22
N LEU A 33 5.60 4.73 -13.18
CA LEU A 33 4.80 3.51 -13.08
C LEU A 33 5.26 2.61 -11.95
N ALA A 34 6.57 2.37 -11.85
CA ALA A 34 7.16 1.55 -10.79
C ALA A 34 6.92 2.14 -9.40
N LEU A 35 7.10 3.45 -9.24
CA LEU A 35 6.84 4.16 -7.99
C LEU A 35 5.37 4.04 -7.59
N ASN A 36 4.46 4.21 -8.55
CA ASN A 36 3.03 4.09 -8.30
C ASN A 36 2.58 2.65 -8.01
N GLU A 37 3.18 1.66 -8.68
CA GLU A 37 2.96 0.24 -8.39
C GLU A 37 3.34 -0.06 -6.93
N ARG A 38 4.50 0.44 -6.50
CA ARG A 38 5.00 0.31 -5.13
C ARG A 38 4.07 0.99 -4.13
N ARG A 39 3.59 2.19 -4.45
CA ARG A 39 2.59 2.89 -3.65
C ARG A 39 1.30 2.09 -3.49
N ARG A 40 0.78 1.52 -4.59
CA ARG A 40 -0.43 0.68 -4.56
C ARG A 40 -0.22 -0.60 -3.76
N GLN A 41 0.95 -1.23 -3.86
CA GLN A 41 1.28 -2.40 -3.04
C GLN A 41 1.25 -2.06 -1.56
N VAL A 42 1.92 -0.98 -1.15
CA VAL A 42 1.93 -0.54 0.25
C VAL A 42 0.53 -0.16 0.73
N GLN A 43 -0.28 0.53 -0.08
CA GLN A 43 -1.68 0.81 0.25
C GLN A 43 -2.50 -0.48 0.41
N ALA A 44 -2.38 -1.43 -0.51
CA ALA A 44 -3.10 -2.70 -0.45
C ALA A 44 -2.69 -3.53 0.78
N GLU A 45 -1.39 -3.59 1.11
CA GLU A 45 -0.91 -4.24 2.33
C GLU A 45 -1.43 -3.56 3.59
N THR A 46 -1.43 -2.22 3.61
CA THR A 46 -1.99 -1.44 4.74
C THR A 46 -3.46 -1.77 4.94
N GLU A 47 -4.28 -1.74 3.88
CA GLU A 47 -5.70 -2.09 3.95
C GLU A 47 -5.93 -3.55 4.41
N ASN A 48 -5.13 -4.49 3.89
CA ASN A 48 -5.19 -5.90 4.30
C ASN A 48 -4.88 -6.09 5.79
N LEU A 49 -3.81 -5.46 6.28
CA LEU A 49 -3.44 -5.50 7.69
C LEU A 49 -4.47 -4.82 8.58
N GLN A 50 -5.06 -3.71 8.14
CA GLN A 50 -6.14 -3.04 8.87
C GLN A 50 -7.36 -3.96 8.98
N ALA A 51 -7.68 -4.69 7.91
CA ALA A 51 -8.75 -5.68 7.91
C ALA A 51 -8.44 -6.87 8.83
N GLU A 52 -7.20 -7.37 8.85
CA GLU A 52 -6.76 -8.39 9.79
C GLU A 52 -6.83 -7.92 11.24
N ALA A 53 -6.36 -6.72 11.56
CA ALA A 53 -6.44 -6.13 12.89
C ALA A 53 -7.89 -6.06 13.38
N ASN A 54 -8.82 -5.63 12.52
CA ASN A 54 -10.24 -5.59 12.83
C ASN A 54 -10.85 -6.98 13.03
N LYS A 55 -10.44 -7.97 12.23
CA LYS A 55 -10.85 -9.38 12.42
C LYS A 55 -10.33 -9.94 13.73
N LEU A 56 -9.06 -9.71 14.05
CA LEU A 56 -8.44 -10.12 15.31
C LEU A 56 -9.13 -9.46 16.50
N ALA A 57 -9.42 -8.17 16.45
CA ALA A 57 -10.14 -7.48 17.52
C ALA A 57 -11.51 -8.12 17.81
N LYS A 58 -12.26 -8.51 16.76
CA LYS A 58 -13.52 -9.25 16.92
C LYS A 58 -13.30 -10.65 17.50
N SER A 59 -12.32 -11.40 17.02
CA SER A 59 -11.99 -12.74 17.53
C SER A 59 -11.54 -12.70 18.99
N ILE A 60 -10.71 -11.73 19.39
CA ILE A 60 -10.28 -11.53 20.78
C ILE A 60 -11.49 -11.27 21.68
N GLY A 61 -12.42 -10.41 21.24
CA GLY A 61 -13.65 -10.12 21.99
C GLY A 61 -14.54 -11.36 22.18
N LEU A 62 -14.62 -12.23 21.18
CA LEU A 62 -15.34 -13.51 21.25
C LEU A 62 -14.63 -14.49 22.20
N LEU A 63 -13.32 -14.67 22.07
CA LEU A 63 -12.52 -15.59 22.90
C LEU A 63 -12.52 -15.19 24.38
N LEU A 64 -12.46 -13.90 24.67
CA LEU A 64 -12.60 -13.38 26.04
C LEU A 64 -14.00 -13.67 26.60
N ARG A 65 -15.05 -13.59 25.77
CA ARG A 65 -16.42 -13.98 26.14
C ARG A 65 -16.56 -15.49 26.39
N GLU A 66 -15.83 -16.30 25.64
CA GLU A 66 -15.75 -17.76 25.83
C GLU A 66 -14.86 -18.19 27.01
N GLY A 67 -14.17 -17.25 27.67
CA GLY A 67 -13.28 -17.53 28.80
C GLY A 67 -11.90 -18.07 28.39
N LYS A 68 -11.56 -18.06 27.10
CA LYS A 68 -10.27 -18.53 26.55
C LYS A 68 -9.21 -17.43 26.59
N ALA A 69 -8.81 -17.05 27.81
CA ALA A 69 -7.81 -16.00 28.03
C ALA A 69 -6.46 -16.29 27.32
N ALA A 70 -6.03 -17.56 27.29
CA ALA A 70 -4.76 -17.97 26.68
C ALA A 70 -4.72 -17.75 25.15
N GLU A 71 -5.81 -18.08 24.44
CA GLU A 71 -5.90 -17.83 22.98
C GLU A 71 -6.02 -16.33 22.69
N ALA A 72 -6.73 -15.58 23.53
CA ALA A 72 -6.83 -14.13 23.42
C ALA A 72 -5.48 -13.42 23.60
N GLU A 73 -4.60 -13.94 24.45
CA GLU A 73 -3.26 -13.39 24.68
C GLU A 73 -2.35 -13.56 23.45
N GLY A 74 -2.40 -14.73 22.80
CA GLY A 74 -1.71 -14.97 21.53
C GLY A 74 -2.20 -14.06 20.40
N MET A 75 -3.52 -13.84 20.31
CA MET A 75 -4.09 -12.92 19.33
C MET A 75 -3.78 -11.45 19.63
N LYS A 76 -3.66 -11.05 20.91
CA LYS A 76 -3.20 -9.70 21.27
C LYS A 76 -1.76 -9.46 20.79
N ALA A 77 -0.88 -10.47 20.88
CA ALA A 77 0.48 -10.37 20.35
C ALA A 77 0.47 -10.18 18.82
N GLN A 78 -0.36 -10.93 18.09
CA GLN A 78 -0.54 -10.73 16.64
C GLN A 78 -1.10 -9.34 16.31
N SER A 79 -2.06 -8.85 17.10
CA SER A 79 -2.61 -7.51 16.90
C SER A 79 -1.57 -6.40 17.15
N ALA A 80 -0.60 -6.64 18.04
CA ALA A 80 0.52 -5.72 18.26
C ALA A 80 1.50 -5.74 17.08
N ASP A 81 1.87 -6.92 16.57
CA ASP A 81 2.73 -7.08 15.39
C ASP A 81 2.11 -6.41 14.15
N ILE A 82 0.81 -6.58 13.93
CA ILE A 82 0.10 -5.94 12.82
C ILE A 82 0.11 -4.41 12.96
N LYS A 83 -0.07 -3.88 14.17
CA LYS A 83 0.05 -2.44 14.42
C LYS A 83 1.44 -1.91 14.10
N GLU A 84 2.47 -2.67 14.43
CA GLU A 84 3.86 -2.30 14.15
C GLU A 84 4.13 -2.33 12.63
N ARG A 85 3.68 -3.37 11.94
CA ARG A 85 3.71 -3.46 10.47
C ARG A 85 2.94 -2.32 9.79
N LEU A 86 1.76 -1.96 10.30
CA LEU A 86 0.98 -0.84 9.79
C LEU A 86 1.75 0.49 9.91
N ASN A 87 2.45 0.72 11.03
CA ASN A 87 3.28 1.91 11.19
C ASN A 87 4.47 1.91 10.22
N LEU A 88 5.13 0.76 10.02
CA LEU A 88 6.22 0.61 9.05
C LEU A 88 5.74 0.87 7.62
N LEU A 89 4.58 0.31 7.24
CA LEU A 89 3.99 0.54 5.93
C LEU A 89 3.53 1.97 5.74
N ALA A 90 2.98 2.62 6.78
CA ALA A 90 2.65 4.03 6.72
C ALA A 90 3.90 4.89 6.49
N ALA A 91 5.01 4.59 7.17
CA ALA A 91 6.29 5.27 6.93
C ALA A 91 6.80 5.03 5.50
N SER A 92 6.75 3.79 5.02
CA SER A 92 7.14 3.45 3.65
C SER A 92 6.25 4.15 2.61
N LEU A 93 4.94 4.26 2.88
CA LEU A 93 4.02 5.01 2.02
C LEU A 93 4.40 6.49 1.97
N GLN A 94 4.74 7.08 3.11
CA GLN A 94 5.20 8.48 3.15
C GLN A 94 6.51 8.68 2.39
N GLU A 95 7.45 7.74 2.45
CA GLU A 95 8.69 7.80 1.65
C GLU A 95 8.39 7.74 0.15
N VAL A 96 7.53 6.79 -0.27
CA VAL A 96 7.13 6.65 -1.68
C VAL A 96 6.36 7.89 -2.17
N GLU A 97 5.49 8.47 -1.33
CA GLU A 97 4.79 9.72 -1.65
C GLU A 97 5.72 10.95 -1.64
N ALA A 98 6.80 10.92 -0.86
CA ALA A 98 7.82 11.97 -0.86
C ALA A 98 8.70 11.89 -2.12
N GLU A 99 8.99 10.69 -2.64
CA GLU A 99 9.63 10.49 -3.94
C GLU A 99 8.73 10.87 -5.13
N GLU A 100 7.40 10.85 -4.97
CA GLU A 100 6.44 11.31 -6.00
C GLU A 100 6.37 12.86 -6.13
N ARG A 101 6.94 13.64 -5.19
CA ARG A 101 6.88 15.12 -5.17
C ARG A 101 8.10 15.80 -5.79
#